data_AF-A0A5C5RQR6-F1
#
_entry.id   AF-A0A5C5RQR6-F1
#
_cell.length_a   1.000
_cell.length_b   1.000
_cell.length_c   1.000
_cell.angle_alpha   90.00
_cell.angle_beta   90.00
_cell.angle_gamma   90.00
#
_symmetry.space_group_name_H-M   'P 1'
#
loop_
_entity.id
_entity.type
_entity.pdbx_description
1 polymer ?
#
loop_
_entity_poly.entity_id
_entity_poly.type
_entity_poly.pdbx_seq_one_letter_code
_entity_poly.pdbx_strand_id
1 'polypeptide(L)'
;MSESTPEQALGDRVRAAYAAITDEARAEKVAKQHARGKMTARERVALLANGGFHEFGALAGPGPAQQGAAPLVAPGDGVVTGIGYVDGRPAAIAAFDFTVLGGSNGATGMAKLDRCAERALLDGIPLIMLMDGGGHRMQEALDSRLAAPGSKLLLRLADLSGHVPLVAGMMGPGFGAPANISACCDFVTIVRGMGTIGISSAPLVQAATGENLTNEEIGGADLQAERGVVDVVTDTEQESVDAIRAFLSYLPASSAGEPMISAGPHEPGDTADGLDTLVPSSMRQAYDVVDVIEGIADIDTVFELKRLHAPNIVTAFARIDGRPVGVVANQPRFHAGALDANACEKAAHFIAVCDTFGLPLLILIDLPGFLVGAGAEETNLVRRSARLGYELAAATVPRFVIVTRKAYGAAYIAMGGGRSIEADLSLAWPTAEICAIPIESAVDLAFRSQYEAAPDPAKARGDLITLFQANVDPLLAADGFGIDDVVLPSATRPMLAEALGRVRRRPPRVPHKRRSISPI
;
A
#
# COMPACT_ATOMS: atom_id res chain seq x y z
N MET A 1 -29.16 57.07 -3.58
CA MET A 1 -28.64 55.69 -3.68
C MET A 1 -28.13 55.53 -5.09
N SER A 2 -26.82 55.36 -5.27
CA SER A 2 -26.25 55.15 -6.61
C SER A 2 -26.76 53.81 -7.13
N GLU A 3 -27.49 53.79 -8.25
CA GLU A 3 -27.83 52.53 -8.93
C GLU A 3 -26.53 51.80 -9.32
N SER A 4 -26.48 50.49 -9.08
CA SER A 4 -25.33 49.66 -9.45
C SER A 4 -25.15 49.66 -10.96
N THR A 5 -23.92 49.81 -11.45
CA THR A 5 -23.68 49.69 -12.90
C THR A 5 -23.93 48.24 -13.37
N PRO A 6 -24.21 48.02 -14.66
CA PRO A 6 -24.38 46.67 -15.21
C PRO A 6 -23.20 45.71 -14.93
N GLU A 7 -21.97 46.23 -14.91
CA GLU A 7 -20.76 45.46 -14.57
C GLU A 7 -20.73 45.06 -13.10
N GLN A 8 -21.16 45.96 -12.21
CA GLN A 8 -21.28 45.67 -10.77
C GLN A 8 -22.32 44.58 -10.53
N ALA A 9 -23.47 44.65 -11.21
CA ALA A 9 -24.52 43.64 -11.12
C ALA A 9 -24.05 42.25 -11.62
N LEU A 10 -23.27 42.20 -12.71
CA LEU A 10 -22.66 40.95 -13.19
C LEU A 10 -21.67 40.37 -12.17
N GLY A 11 -20.84 41.23 -11.56
CA GLY A 11 -19.91 40.83 -10.50
C GLY A 11 -20.62 40.31 -9.25
N ASP A 12 -21.69 40.98 -8.82
CA ASP A 12 -22.49 40.58 -7.66
C ASP A 12 -23.19 39.24 -7.88
N ARG A 13 -23.70 39.00 -9.10
CA ARG A 13 -24.28 37.70 -9.47
C ARG A 13 -23.29 36.56 -9.31
N VAL A 14 -22.04 36.75 -9.75
CA VAL A 14 -20.99 35.74 -9.62
C VAL A 14 -20.62 35.53 -8.15
N ARG A 15 -20.43 36.61 -7.38
CA ARG A 15 -20.16 36.52 -5.93
C ARG A 15 -21.27 35.78 -5.17
N ALA A 16 -22.52 36.06 -5.49
CA ALA A 16 -23.68 35.39 -4.89
C ALA A 16 -23.70 33.88 -5.23
N ALA A 17 -23.38 33.50 -6.47
CA ALA A 17 -23.31 32.11 -6.87
C ALA A 17 -22.23 31.33 -6.10
N TYR A 18 -21.06 31.94 -5.89
CA TYR A 18 -20.00 31.34 -5.07
C TYR A 18 -20.37 31.29 -3.58
N ALA A 19 -21.00 32.33 -3.04
CA ALA A 19 -21.45 32.33 -1.64
C ALA A 19 -22.45 31.19 -1.37
N ALA A 20 -23.34 30.87 -2.33
CA ALA A 20 -24.37 29.85 -2.18
C ALA A 20 -23.86 28.39 -2.14
N ILE A 21 -22.62 28.13 -2.57
CA ILE A 21 -22.03 26.79 -2.62
C ILE A 21 -21.04 26.50 -1.49
N THR A 22 -20.87 27.46 -0.58
CA THR A 22 -19.99 27.34 0.57
C THR A 22 -20.58 26.42 1.65
N ASP A 23 -19.77 26.08 2.65
CA ASP A 23 -20.24 25.33 3.82
C ASP A 23 -21.11 26.23 4.71
N GLU A 24 -20.81 27.52 4.80
CA GLU A 24 -21.59 28.52 5.53
C GLU A 24 -23.02 28.62 5.01
N ALA A 25 -23.23 28.51 3.69
CA ALA A 25 -24.56 28.48 3.08
C ALA A 25 -25.37 27.21 3.41
N ARG A 26 -24.75 26.21 4.06
CA ARG A 26 -25.33 24.90 4.40
C ARG A 26 -25.14 24.54 5.87
N ALA A 27 -25.13 25.54 6.75
CA ALA A 27 -24.80 25.41 8.17
C ALA A 27 -25.51 24.25 8.89
N GLU A 28 -26.79 23.99 8.62
CA GLU A 28 -27.52 22.88 9.26
C GLU A 28 -26.95 21.50 8.87
N LYS A 29 -26.59 21.32 7.59
CA LYS A 29 -26.02 20.04 7.12
C LYS A 29 -24.59 19.86 7.61
N VAL A 30 -23.82 20.95 7.65
CA VAL A 30 -22.47 20.98 8.21
C VAL A 30 -22.50 20.62 9.69
N ALA A 31 -23.40 21.22 10.48
CA ALA A 31 -23.57 20.89 11.89
C ALA A 31 -23.93 19.41 12.11
N LYS A 32 -24.76 18.81 11.25
CA LYS A 32 -25.07 17.37 11.29
C LYS A 32 -23.86 16.49 10.96
N GLN A 33 -22.99 16.93 10.04
CA GLN A 33 -21.74 16.23 9.70
C GLN A 33 -20.77 16.28 10.89
N HIS A 34 -20.54 17.48 11.45
CA HIS A 34 -19.68 17.67 12.62
C HIS A 34 -20.20 16.94 13.87
N ALA A 35 -21.52 16.89 14.07
CA ALA A 35 -22.13 16.12 15.17
C ALA A 35 -21.87 14.61 15.08
N ARG A 36 -21.45 14.10 13.92
CA ARG A 36 -20.99 12.70 13.72
C ARG A 36 -19.48 12.56 13.88
N GLY A 37 -18.78 13.61 14.30
CA GLY A 37 -17.33 13.66 14.44
C GLY A 37 -16.58 13.73 13.11
N LYS A 38 -17.26 14.10 12.01
CA LYS A 38 -16.66 14.14 10.66
C LYS A 38 -16.45 15.55 10.16
N MET A 39 -15.35 15.78 9.46
CA MET A 39 -15.08 16.97 8.66
C MET A 39 -15.96 17.01 7.41
N THR A 40 -16.12 18.21 6.85
CA THR A 40 -16.67 18.40 5.49
C THR A 40 -15.61 18.08 4.43
N ALA A 41 -16.04 17.89 3.18
CA ALA A 41 -15.12 17.73 2.06
C ALA A 41 -14.13 18.90 1.93
N ARG A 42 -14.58 20.13 2.18
CA ARG A 42 -13.74 21.33 2.07
C ARG A 42 -12.74 21.44 3.21
N GLU A 43 -13.15 21.08 4.43
CA GLU A 43 -12.26 21.00 5.59
C GLU A 43 -11.15 19.97 5.36
N ARG A 44 -11.48 18.78 4.83
CA ARG A 44 -10.49 17.75 4.47
C ARG A 44 -9.50 18.22 3.40
N VAL A 45 -9.99 18.90 2.36
CA VAL A 45 -9.13 19.48 1.31
C VAL A 45 -8.22 20.55 1.89
N ALA A 46 -8.75 21.45 2.72
CA ALA A 46 -7.96 22.49 3.37
C ALA A 46 -6.90 21.90 4.30
N LEU A 47 -7.27 20.85 5.05
CA LEU A 47 -6.36 20.13 5.93
C LEU A 47 -5.23 19.48 5.13
N LEU A 48 -5.51 18.86 3.99
CA LEU A 48 -4.52 18.22 3.13
C LEU A 48 -3.62 19.25 2.39
N ALA A 49 -4.21 20.31 1.83
CA ALA A 49 -3.57 21.21 0.87
C ALA A 49 -2.87 22.45 1.46
N ASN A 50 -2.72 22.53 2.79
CA ASN A 50 -1.99 23.57 3.55
C ASN A 50 -1.92 24.98 2.92
N GLY A 51 -3.08 25.54 2.53
CA GLY A 51 -3.23 26.92 2.07
C GLY A 51 -3.28 27.16 0.55
N GLY A 52 -3.08 26.14 -0.29
CA GLY A 52 -3.15 26.28 -1.75
C GLY A 52 -4.07 25.25 -2.40
N PHE A 53 -5.29 25.66 -2.79
CA PHE A 53 -6.22 24.81 -3.55
C PHE A 53 -6.95 25.61 -4.63
N HIS A 54 -6.80 25.19 -5.89
CA HIS A 54 -7.51 25.74 -7.03
C HIS A 54 -8.65 24.79 -7.43
N GLU A 55 -9.85 25.08 -6.93
CA GLU A 55 -11.05 24.32 -7.25
C GLU A 55 -11.51 24.59 -8.69
N PHE A 56 -11.86 23.53 -9.41
CA PHE A 56 -12.59 23.62 -10.67
C PHE A 56 -13.96 22.94 -10.56
N GLY A 57 -14.95 23.51 -11.25
CA GLY A 57 -16.32 23.00 -11.22
C GLY A 57 -17.07 23.29 -9.92
N ALA A 58 -16.67 24.30 -9.14
CA ALA A 58 -17.33 24.67 -7.90
C ALA A 58 -18.83 25.01 -8.11
N LEU A 59 -19.13 25.75 -9.18
CA LEU A 59 -20.49 26.14 -9.58
C LEU A 59 -21.25 25.05 -10.37
N ALA A 60 -20.71 23.83 -10.48
CA ALA A 60 -21.39 22.75 -11.18
C ALA A 60 -22.68 22.37 -10.44
N GLY A 61 -23.75 22.19 -11.20
CA GLY A 61 -25.04 21.71 -10.71
C GLY A 61 -25.27 20.23 -11.04
N PRO A 62 -26.34 19.64 -10.48
CA PRO A 62 -26.74 18.28 -10.81
C PRO A 62 -27.16 18.14 -12.27
N GLY A 63 -27.19 16.89 -12.74
CA GLY A 63 -27.79 16.57 -14.03
C GLY A 63 -29.29 16.92 -14.06
N PRO A 64 -29.92 16.88 -15.25
CA PRO A 64 -31.37 17.08 -15.35
C PRO A 64 -32.11 16.07 -14.48
N ALA A 65 -33.10 16.54 -13.72
CA ALA A 65 -33.97 15.67 -12.95
C ALA A 65 -34.76 14.73 -13.88
N GLN A 66 -35.11 13.54 -13.39
CA GLN A 66 -35.99 12.62 -14.11
C GLN A 66 -37.31 13.29 -14.48
N GLN A 67 -37.94 12.83 -15.56
CA GLN A 67 -39.25 13.35 -15.99
C GLN A 67 -40.26 13.23 -14.84
N GLY A 68 -40.83 14.36 -14.43
CA GLY A 68 -41.80 14.45 -13.33
C GLY A 68 -41.20 14.64 -11.94
N ALA A 69 -39.87 14.65 -11.78
CA ALA A 69 -39.21 14.92 -10.50
C ALA A 69 -38.91 16.42 -10.30
N ALA A 70 -38.85 16.84 -9.04
CA ALA A 70 -38.40 18.19 -8.68
C ALA A 70 -36.92 18.38 -9.05
N PRO A 71 -36.49 19.60 -9.44
CA PRO A 71 -35.08 19.89 -9.67
C PRO A 71 -34.23 19.58 -8.43
N LEU A 72 -33.11 18.90 -8.63
CA LEU A 72 -32.15 18.62 -7.56
C LEU A 72 -31.35 19.88 -7.23
N VAL A 73 -31.00 20.03 -5.95
CA VAL A 73 -30.06 21.06 -5.47
C VAL A 73 -28.82 20.35 -4.95
N ALA A 74 -27.76 20.34 -5.77
CA ALA A 74 -26.50 19.67 -5.47
C ALA A 74 -25.29 20.58 -5.79
N PRO A 75 -24.86 21.44 -4.85
CA PRO A 75 -23.67 22.28 -5.02
C PRO A 75 -22.43 21.46 -5.36
N GLY A 76 -21.68 21.88 -6.39
CA GLY A 76 -20.49 21.19 -6.87
C GLY A 76 -20.75 19.75 -7.33
N ASP A 77 -22.01 19.38 -7.51
CA ASP A 77 -22.52 18.04 -7.71
C ASP A 77 -22.05 16.96 -6.70
N GLY A 78 -21.72 17.38 -5.48
CA GLY A 78 -21.34 16.49 -4.38
C GLY A 78 -19.90 16.01 -4.37
N VAL A 79 -19.02 16.62 -5.18
CA VAL A 79 -17.59 16.38 -5.15
C VAL A 79 -16.82 17.68 -5.31
N VAL A 80 -15.85 17.95 -4.43
CA VAL A 80 -14.90 19.06 -4.54
C VAL A 80 -13.70 18.56 -5.32
N THR A 81 -13.35 19.21 -6.43
CA THR A 81 -12.24 18.78 -7.30
C THR A 81 -11.32 19.94 -7.62
N GLY A 82 -10.02 19.73 -7.60
CA GLY A 82 -9.07 20.81 -7.83
C GLY A 82 -7.62 20.34 -7.83
N ILE A 83 -6.73 21.31 -7.99
CA ILE A 83 -5.29 21.11 -7.80
C ILE A 83 -4.90 21.76 -6.48
N GLY A 84 -4.27 21.00 -5.58
CA GLY A 84 -3.73 21.50 -4.32
C GLY A 84 -2.25 21.22 -4.17
N TYR A 85 -1.65 21.72 -3.09
CA TYR A 85 -0.25 21.48 -2.76
C TYR A 85 -0.15 20.71 -1.44
N VAL A 86 0.41 19.50 -1.49
CA VAL A 86 0.71 18.67 -0.32
C VAL A 86 2.20 18.77 -0.06
N ASP A 87 2.57 19.37 1.08
CA ASP A 87 3.96 19.63 1.48
C ASP A 87 4.77 20.31 0.36
N GLY A 88 4.15 21.30 -0.29
CA GLY A 88 4.74 22.07 -1.39
C GLY A 88 4.71 21.40 -2.77
N ARG A 89 4.18 20.18 -2.89
CA ARG A 89 4.11 19.42 -4.14
C ARG A 89 2.68 19.41 -4.71
N PRO A 90 2.48 19.65 -6.02
CA PRO A 90 1.15 19.66 -6.61
C PRO A 90 0.52 18.26 -6.59
N ALA A 91 -0.78 18.19 -6.32
CA ALA A 91 -1.60 16.98 -6.41
C ALA A 91 -3.00 17.33 -6.94
N ALA A 92 -3.57 16.43 -7.74
CA ALA A 92 -4.97 16.47 -8.09
C ALA A 92 -5.79 15.88 -6.93
N ILE A 93 -6.74 16.63 -6.40
CA ILE A 93 -7.52 16.25 -5.21
C ILE A 93 -9.00 16.23 -5.55
N ALA A 94 -9.65 15.10 -5.25
CA ALA A 94 -11.10 14.96 -5.29
C ALA A 94 -11.61 14.57 -3.89
N ALA A 95 -12.57 15.32 -3.34
CA ALA A 95 -13.17 15.05 -2.03
C ALA A 95 -14.69 14.98 -2.15
N PHE A 96 -15.27 13.85 -1.76
CA PHE A 96 -16.71 13.60 -1.83
C PHE A 96 -17.41 14.26 -0.64
N ASP A 97 -18.48 15.00 -0.93
CA ASP A 97 -19.22 15.79 0.06
C ASP A 97 -20.50 15.08 0.48
N PHE A 98 -20.44 14.38 1.61
CA PHE A 98 -21.60 13.66 2.17
C PHE A 98 -22.82 14.57 2.44
N THR A 99 -22.60 15.87 2.67
CA THR A 99 -23.69 16.83 2.93
C THR A 99 -24.51 17.12 1.66
N VAL A 100 -23.99 16.77 0.49
CA VAL A 100 -24.69 16.89 -0.80
C VAL A 100 -25.25 15.53 -1.21
N LEU A 101 -26.55 15.33 -0.97
CA LEU A 101 -27.27 14.12 -1.37
C LEU A 101 -26.58 12.81 -0.94
N GLY A 102 -25.99 12.79 0.27
CA GLY A 102 -25.31 11.63 0.84
C GLY A 102 -23.99 11.27 0.15
N GLY A 103 -23.34 12.24 -0.52
CA GLY A 103 -22.10 12.01 -1.27
C GLY A 103 -22.31 11.12 -2.50
N SER A 104 -23.53 11.07 -3.03
CA SER A 104 -23.85 10.24 -4.19
C SER A 104 -23.25 10.81 -5.48
N ASN A 105 -22.81 9.91 -6.36
CA ASN A 105 -22.15 10.21 -7.62
C ASN A 105 -23.17 10.57 -8.70
N GLY A 106 -23.34 11.86 -8.96
CA GLY A 106 -24.10 12.38 -10.10
C GLY A 106 -23.25 12.42 -11.38
N ALA A 107 -23.92 12.55 -12.53
CA ALA A 107 -23.23 12.59 -13.83
C ALA A 107 -22.22 13.74 -13.93
N THR A 108 -22.58 14.91 -13.41
CA THR A 108 -21.71 16.10 -13.43
C THR A 108 -20.53 15.96 -12.47
N GLY A 109 -20.73 15.39 -11.29
CA GLY A 109 -19.68 15.09 -10.32
C GLY A 109 -18.68 14.08 -10.85
N MET A 110 -19.16 13.06 -11.56
CA MET A 110 -18.27 12.11 -12.24
C MET A 110 -17.49 12.74 -13.39
N ALA A 111 -18.07 13.70 -14.12
CA ALA A 111 -17.33 14.48 -15.12
C ALA A 111 -16.25 15.37 -14.47
N LYS A 112 -16.50 15.93 -13.28
CA LYS A 112 -15.49 16.64 -12.49
C LYS A 112 -14.36 15.72 -12.04
N LEU A 113 -14.68 14.51 -11.57
CA LEU A 113 -13.67 13.52 -11.20
C LEU A 113 -12.84 13.07 -12.42
N ASP A 114 -13.45 12.83 -13.57
CA ASP A 114 -12.74 12.50 -14.82
C ASP A 114 -11.79 13.64 -15.23
N ARG A 115 -12.24 14.89 -15.11
CA ARG A 115 -11.37 16.06 -15.33
C ARG A 115 -10.20 16.11 -14.34
N CYS A 116 -10.44 15.77 -13.07
CA CYS A 116 -9.40 15.70 -12.05
C CYS A 116 -8.35 14.62 -12.35
N ALA A 117 -8.81 13.42 -12.74
CA ALA A 117 -7.95 12.32 -13.17
C ALA A 117 -7.17 12.67 -14.47
N GLU A 118 -7.81 13.36 -15.41
CA GLU A 118 -7.14 13.85 -16.62
C GLU A 118 -6.03 14.86 -16.28
N ARG A 119 -6.25 15.75 -15.30
CA ARG A 119 -5.19 16.65 -14.83
C ARG A 119 -4.03 15.90 -14.20
N ALA A 120 -4.30 14.91 -13.33
CA ALA A 120 -3.27 14.06 -12.75
C ALA A 120 -2.40 13.40 -13.85
N LEU A 121 -3.05 12.88 -14.89
CA LEU A 121 -2.40 12.22 -16.02
C LEU A 121 -1.51 13.18 -16.81
N LEU A 122 -2.06 14.33 -17.23
CA LEU A 122 -1.37 15.29 -18.11
C LEU A 122 -0.26 16.04 -17.38
N ASP A 123 -0.46 16.36 -16.10
CA ASP A 123 0.49 17.15 -15.31
C ASP A 123 1.55 16.25 -14.63
N GLY A 124 1.34 14.93 -14.59
CA GLY A 124 2.25 13.98 -13.95
C GLY A 124 2.31 14.16 -12.44
N ILE A 125 1.15 14.35 -11.81
CA ILE A 125 1.00 14.61 -10.37
C ILE A 125 0.09 13.56 -9.71
N PRO A 126 0.26 13.28 -8.40
CA PRO A 126 -0.58 12.32 -7.69
C PRO A 126 -2.07 12.63 -7.78
N LEU A 127 -2.91 11.59 -7.79
CA LEU A 127 -4.36 11.70 -7.64
C LEU A 127 -4.76 11.22 -6.24
N ILE A 128 -5.31 12.12 -5.43
CA ILE A 128 -5.78 11.85 -4.06
C ILE A 128 -7.30 11.96 -4.03
N MET A 129 -7.96 10.88 -3.62
CA MET A 129 -9.42 10.81 -3.54
C MET A 129 -9.88 10.59 -2.10
N LEU A 130 -10.52 11.59 -1.50
CA LEU A 130 -11.07 11.56 -0.14
C LEU A 130 -12.55 11.18 -0.21
N MET A 131 -12.86 9.94 0.12
CA MET A 131 -14.13 9.28 -0.13
C MET A 131 -15.06 9.37 1.09
N ASP A 132 -16.30 9.81 0.85
CA ASP A 132 -17.39 9.85 1.82
C ASP A 132 -18.72 9.91 1.07
N GLY A 133 -19.23 8.75 0.62
CA GLY A 133 -20.37 8.73 -0.30
C GLY A 133 -20.90 7.36 -0.72
N GLY A 134 -22.23 7.24 -0.78
CA GLY A 134 -22.95 5.97 -0.98
C GLY A 134 -22.99 5.39 -2.41
N GLY A 135 -22.12 5.82 -3.32
CA GLY A 135 -22.09 5.32 -4.70
C GLY A 135 -23.03 6.08 -5.65
N HIS A 136 -23.59 5.41 -6.65
CA HIS A 136 -24.30 6.06 -7.76
C HIS A 136 -25.58 6.82 -7.31
N ARG A 137 -25.84 7.99 -7.89
CA ARG A 137 -27.04 8.77 -7.56
C ARG A 137 -28.30 8.20 -8.20
N MET A 138 -29.11 7.49 -7.42
CA MET A 138 -30.30 6.78 -7.89
C MET A 138 -31.33 7.69 -8.60
N GLN A 139 -31.44 8.96 -8.18
CA GLN A 139 -32.32 9.95 -8.80
C GLN A 139 -31.93 10.27 -10.26
N GLU A 140 -30.68 10.00 -10.65
CA GLU A 140 -30.18 10.15 -12.03
C GLU A 140 -30.00 8.79 -12.73
N ALA A 141 -29.90 7.69 -11.98
CA ALA A 141 -29.51 6.37 -12.48
C ALA A 141 -30.65 5.48 -13.02
N LEU A 142 -31.90 5.76 -12.68
CA LEU A 142 -33.05 4.91 -13.06
C LEU A 142 -33.58 5.23 -14.47
N ASP A 143 -32.68 5.52 -15.40
CA ASP A 143 -32.98 5.73 -16.83
C ASP A 143 -31.89 5.07 -17.68
N SER A 144 -32.26 4.06 -18.46
CA SER A 144 -31.32 3.33 -19.31
C SER A 144 -30.56 4.22 -20.30
N ARG A 145 -31.13 5.36 -20.72
CA ARG A 145 -30.45 6.30 -21.63
C ARG A 145 -29.33 7.06 -20.93
N LEU A 146 -29.51 7.36 -19.65
CA LEU A 146 -28.50 8.04 -18.82
C LEU A 146 -27.46 7.05 -18.29
N ALA A 147 -27.84 5.79 -18.07
CA ALA A 147 -26.94 4.72 -17.63
C ALA A 147 -26.09 4.12 -18.76
N ALA A 148 -26.63 3.97 -19.99
CA ALA A 148 -25.96 3.31 -21.11
C ALA A 148 -24.58 3.87 -21.50
N PRO A 149 -24.30 5.19 -21.42
CA PRO A 149 -22.97 5.74 -21.69
C PRO A 149 -21.86 5.22 -20.74
N GLY A 150 -22.22 4.73 -19.55
CA GLY A 150 -21.28 4.24 -18.56
C GLY A 150 -20.33 5.33 -18.03
N SER A 151 -19.14 4.91 -17.56
CA SER A 151 -18.11 5.82 -17.04
C SER A 151 -16.73 5.44 -17.57
N LYS A 152 -15.92 6.44 -17.91
CA LYS A 152 -14.51 6.27 -18.31
C LYS A 152 -13.55 6.16 -17.12
N LEU A 153 -14.03 6.23 -15.88
CA LEU A 153 -13.16 6.29 -14.71
C LEU A 153 -12.21 5.08 -14.60
N LEU A 154 -12.69 3.87 -14.84
CA LEU A 154 -11.83 2.67 -14.81
C LEU A 154 -10.73 2.73 -15.87
N LEU A 155 -11.03 3.26 -17.06
CA LEU A 155 -10.02 3.48 -18.10
C LEU A 155 -8.98 4.50 -17.61
N ARG A 156 -9.41 5.59 -16.95
CA ARG A 156 -8.48 6.59 -16.38
C ARG A 156 -7.61 6.03 -15.27
N LEU A 157 -8.18 5.26 -14.35
CA LEU A 157 -7.41 4.63 -13.28
C LEU A 157 -6.38 3.64 -13.86
N ALA A 158 -6.74 2.91 -14.92
CA ALA A 158 -5.80 2.06 -15.64
C ALA A 158 -4.68 2.87 -16.34
N ASP A 159 -5.00 4.03 -16.93
CA ASP A 159 -4.00 4.93 -17.53
C ASP A 159 -3.06 5.55 -16.48
N LEU A 160 -3.58 5.83 -15.28
CA LEU A 160 -2.82 6.44 -14.17
C LEU A 160 -1.98 5.43 -13.38
N SER A 161 -2.43 4.18 -13.28
CA SER A 161 -1.73 3.08 -12.61
C SER A 161 -0.34 2.93 -13.20
N GLY A 162 0.70 3.06 -12.37
CA GLY A 162 2.08 2.98 -12.83
C GLY A 162 2.64 4.29 -13.42
N HIS A 163 1.80 5.33 -13.56
CA HIS A 163 2.20 6.66 -14.07
C HIS A 163 2.33 7.67 -12.93
N VAL A 164 1.33 7.77 -12.05
CA VAL A 164 1.33 8.65 -10.87
C VAL A 164 0.81 7.91 -9.65
N PRO A 165 1.18 8.31 -8.41
CA PRO A 165 0.61 7.72 -7.21
C PRO A 165 -0.91 7.91 -7.13
N LEU A 166 -1.64 6.82 -6.91
CA LEU A 166 -3.08 6.78 -6.70
C LEU A 166 -3.38 6.54 -5.22
N VAL A 167 -4.12 7.46 -4.60
CA VAL A 167 -4.40 7.44 -3.16
C VAL A 167 -5.90 7.52 -2.89
N ALA A 168 -6.40 6.65 -2.00
CA ALA A 168 -7.76 6.72 -1.48
C ALA A 168 -7.76 6.91 0.04
N GLY A 169 -8.47 7.94 0.52
CA GLY A 169 -8.79 8.15 1.92
C GLY A 169 -10.25 7.84 2.21
N MET A 170 -10.53 6.73 2.88
CA MET A 170 -11.88 6.27 3.20
C MET A 170 -12.34 6.90 4.52
N MET A 171 -12.96 8.08 4.41
CA MET A 171 -13.44 8.91 5.54
C MET A 171 -14.96 8.81 5.72
N GLY A 172 -15.59 7.88 4.99
CA GLY A 172 -17.02 7.62 5.05
C GLY A 172 -17.45 6.34 4.37
N PRO A 173 -18.78 6.13 4.25
CA PRO A 173 -19.31 4.99 3.52
C PRO A 173 -18.75 4.96 2.10
N GLY A 174 -18.18 3.83 1.69
CA GLY A 174 -17.59 3.63 0.37
C GLY A 174 -18.12 2.36 -0.28
N PHE A 175 -19.29 2.44 -0.90
CA PHE A 175 -19.97 1.28 -1.49
C PHE A 175 -20.05 1.33 -3.02
N GLY A 176 -19.77 0.19 -3.67
CA GLY A 176 -19.81 0.07 -5.12
C GLY A 176 -18.62 0.76 -5.79
N ALA A 177 -18.83 1.93 -6.39
CA ALA A 177 -17.76 2.62 -7.13
C ALA A 177 -16.56 3.03 -6.25
N PRO A 178 -16.72 3.67 -5.07
CA PRO A 178 -15.59 3.95 -4.17
C PRO A 178 -14.82 2.69 -3.72
N ALA A 179 -15.50 1.56 -3.57
CA ALA A 179 -14.84 0.30 -3.23
C ALA A 179 -13.93 -0.21 -4.37
N ASN A 180 -14.41 -0.15 -5.62
CA ASN A 180 -13.55 -0.50 -6.76
C ASN A 180 -12.43 0.53 -6.99
N ILE A 181 -12.69 1.82 -6.77
CA ILE A 181 -11.66 2.87 -6.90
C ILE A 181 -10.54 2.66 -5.89
N SER A 182 -10.88 2.42 -4.61
CA SER A 182 -9.89 2.14 -3.57
C SER A 182 -9.09 0.87 -3.87
N ALA A 183 -9.73 -0.19 -4.37
CA ALA A 183 -9.04 -1.41 -4.81
C ALA A 183 -8.09 -1.20 -6.01
N CYS A 184 -8.22 -0.10 -6.76
CA CYS A 184 -7.29 0.28 -7.83
C CYS A 184 -6.20 1.27 -7.39
N CYS A 185 -6.19 1.71 -6.12
CA CYS A 185 -5.20 2.67 -5.63
C CYS A 185 -3.94 1.97 -5.11
N ASP A 186 -2.80 2.68 -5.16
CA ASP A 186 -1.52 2.20 -4.64
C ASP A 186 -1.49 2.26 -3.10
N PHE A 187 -2.26 3.18 -2.51
CA PHE A 187 -2.38 3.38 -1.08
C PHE A 187 -3.82 3.69 -0.66
N VAL A 188 -4.31 2.93 0.34
CA VAL A 188 -5.64 3.10 0.92
C VAL A 188 -5.55 3.28 2.42
N THR A 189 -6.03 4.42 2.91
CA THR A 189 -6.25 4.67 4.34
C THR A 189 -7.74 4.64 4.67
N ILE A 190 -8.09 4.22 5.88
CA ILE A 190 -9.48 4.21 6.37
C ILE A 190 -9.54 4.73 7.80
N VAL A 191 -10.59 5.49 8.12
CA VAL A 191 -10.83 5.99 9.48
C VAL A 191 -11.78 5.05 10.21
N ARG A 192 -11.33 4.47 11.32
CA ARG A 192 -12.07 3.50 12.15
C ARG A 192 -13.40 4.08 12.61
N GLY A 193 -14.47 3.30 12.48
CA GLY A 193 -15.83 3.72 12.85
C GLY A 193 -16.45 4.81 11.97
N MET A 194 -15.74 5.30 10.95
CA MET A 194 -16.23 6.31 10.01
C MET A 194 -16.30 5.79 8.57
N GLY A 195 -15.22 5.16 8.12
CA GLY A 195 -15.03 4.66 6.76
C GLY A 195 -15.46 3.20 6.64
N THR A 196 -16.06 2.85 5.50
CA THR A 196 -16.35 1.45 5.15
C THR A 196 -16.06 1.19 3.68
N ILE A 197 -15.63 -0.03 3.34
CA ILE A 197 -15.43 -0.48 1.95
C ILE A 197 -16.27 -1.72 1.71
N GLY A 198 -17.12 -1.71 0.67
CA GLY A 198 -17.85 -2.89 0.26
C GLY A 198 -18.49 -2.77 -1.12
N ILE A 199 -18.80 -3.88 -1.76
CA ILE A 199 -19.53 -3.84 -3.05
C ILE A 199 -21.00 -3.44 -2.85
N SER A 200 -21.60 -3.87 -1.74
CA SER A 200 -23.00 -3.61 -1.43
C SER A 200 -23.14 -3.06 -0.02
N SER A 201 -24.01 -2.06 0.15
CA SER A 201 -24.34 -1.51 1.46
C SER A 201 -25.32 -2.41 2.22
N ALA A 202 -25.39 -2.25 3.54
CA ALA A 202 -26.31 -3.00 4.40
C ALA A 202 -27.77 -3.02 3.90
N PRO A 203 -28.39 -1.89 3.52
CA PRO A 203 -29.75 -1.91 2.97
C PRO A 203 -29.89 -2.75 1.70
N LEU A 204 -28.86 -2.77 0.84
CA LEU A 204 -28.87 -3.55 -0.39
C LEU A 204 -28.69 -5.05 -0.11
N VAL A 205 -27.80 -5.41 0.81
CA VAL A 205 -27.59 -6.80 1.25
C VAL A 205 -28.88 -7.35 1.86
N GLN A 206 -29.51 -6.62 2.77
CA GLN A 206 -30.77 -7.00 3.39
C GLN A 206 -31.88 -7.22 2.36
N ALA A 207 -32.00 -6.34 1.37
CA ALA A 207 -33.00 -6.46 0.32
C ALA A 207 -32.76 -7.66 -0.62
N ALA A 208 -31.50 -7.99 -0.90
CA ALA A 208 -31.13 -9.03 -1.85
C ALA A 208 -31.06 -10.45 -1.26
N THR A 209 -30.59 -10.57 -0.02
CA THR A 209 -30.25 -11.86 0.62
C THR A 209 -31.12 -12.18 1.84
N GLY A 210 -31.75 -11.17 2.44
CA GLY A 210 -32.43 -11.29 3.73
C GLY A 210 -31.51 -11.15 4.94
N GLU A 211 -30.19 -11.01 4.76
CA GLU A 211 -29.23 -10.85 5.85
C GLU A 211 -29.32 -9.47 6.50
N ASN A 212 -29.43 -9.43 7.82
CA ASN A 212 -29.48 -8.19 8.60
C ASN A 212 -28.09 -7.86 9.16
N LEU A 213 -27.29 -7.16 8.35
CA LEU A 213 -25.94 -6.73 8.69
C LEU A 213 -25.85 -5.21 8.73
N THR A 214 -24.92 -4.70 9.51
CA THR A 214 -24.50 -3.29 9.49
C THR A 214 -23.42 -3.06 8.42
N ASN A 215 -23.22 -1.80 8.03
CA ASN A 215 -22.12 -1.44 7.11
C ASN A 215 -20.73 -1.77 7.70
N GLU A 216 -20.59 -1.71 9.03
CA GLU A 216 -19.36 -2.06 9.73
C GLU A 216 -19.08 -3.57 9.64
N GLU A 217 -20.10 -4.42 9.83
CA GLU A 217 -19.98 -5.87 9.68
C GLU A 217 -19.67 -6.30 8.23
N ILE A 218 -20.12 -5.52 7.25
CA ILE A 218 -19.83 -5.79 5.83
C ILE A 218 -18.40 -5.37 5.46
N GLY A 219 -17.98 -4.20 5.93
CA GLY A 219 -16.87 -3.48 5.33
C GLY A 219 -16.13 -2.51 6.24
N GLY A 220 -16.17 -2.73 7.56
CA GLY A 220 -15.47 -1.93 8.54
C GLY A 220 -13.95 -1.89 8.35
N ALA A 221 -13.31 -0.95 9.04
CA ALA A 221 -11.90 -0.62 8.87
C ALA A 221 -10.97 -1.83 9.10
N ASP A 222 -11.06 -2.47 10.26
CA ASP A 222 -10.20 -3.60 10.62
C ASP A 222 -10.44 -4.80 9.71
N LEU A 223 -11.70 -5.10 9.38
CA LEU A 223 -12.06 -6.19 8.47
C LEU A 223 -11.44 -6.02 7.08
N GLN A 224 -11.42 -4.80 6.55
CA GLN A 224 -10.85 -4.52 5.23
C GLN A 224 -9.32 -4.44 5.25
N ALA A 225 -8.74 -4.06 6.39
CA ALA A 225 -7.30 -4.15 6.61
C ALA A 225 -6.84 -5.60 6.70
N GLU A 226 -7.53 -6.46 7.44
CA GLU A 226 -7.25 -7.91 7.50
C GLU A 226 -7.36 -8.60 6.14
N ARG A 227 -8.25 -8.11 5.26
CA ARG A 227 -8.41 -8.58 3.88
C ARG A 227 -7.38 -8.02 2.90
N GLY A 228 -6.52 -7.09 3.34
CA GLY A 228 -5.46 -6.51 2.52
C GLY A 228 -5.91 -5.44 1.54
N VAL A 229 -7.15 -4.94 1.65
CA VAL A 229 -7.64 -3.81 0.83
C VAL A 229 -7.10 -2.48 1.37
N VAL A 230 -6.98 -2.36 2.69
CA VAL A 230 -6.51 -1.17 3.39
C VAL A 230 -5.03 -1.31 3.76
N ASP A 231 -4.24 -0.27 3.50
CA ASP A 231 -2.85 -0.16 3.91
C ASP A 231 -2.70 0.31 5.36
N VAL A 232 -3.41 1.37 5.73
CA VAL A 232 -3.30 2.01 7.05
C VAL A 232 -4.70 2.29 7.62
N VAL A 233 -4.99 1.71 8.78
CA VAL A 233 -6.14 2.07 9.61
C VAL A 233 -5.73 3.22 10.51
N THR A 234 -6.59 4.23 10.61
CA THR A 234 -6.41 5.43 11.43
C THR A 234 -7.64 5.64 12.31
N ASP A 235 -7.49 6.34 13.42
CA ASP A 235 -8.59 6.60 14.35
C ASP A 235 -9.21 8.00 14.12
N THR A 236 -8.49 8.89 13.43
CA THR A 236 -8.97 10.23 13.08
C THR A 236 -8.72 10.59 11.61
N GLU A 237 -9.51 11.53 11.09
CA GLU A 237 -9.30 12.07 9.74
C GLU A 237 -7.97 12.82 9.61
N GLN A 238 -7.47 13.39 10.71
CA GLN A 238 -6.15 14.02 10.79
C GLN A 238 -5.04 12.99 10.54
N GLU A 239 -5.05 11.88 11.29
CA GLU A 239 -4.11 10.78 11.10
C GLU A 239 -4.17 10.21 9.67
N SER A 240 -5.37 10.12 9.09
CA SER A 240 -5.54 9.68 7.70
C SER A 240 -4.86 10.62 6.71
N VAL A 241 -4.99 11.93 6.88
CA VAL A 241 -4.27 12.93 6.06
C VAL A 241 -2.76 12.85 6.29
N ASP A 242 -2.32 12.66 7.53
CA ASP A 242 -0.89 12.56 7.86
C ASP A 242 -0.27 11.28 7.28
N ALA A 243 -1.01 10.17 7.25
CA ALA A 243 -0.61 8.93 6.57
C ALA A 243 -0.49 9.13 5.04
N ILE A 244 -1.40 9.89 4.43
CA ILE A 244 -1.32 10.26 3.01
C ILE A 244 -0.06 11.09 2.73
N ARG A 245 0.25 12.08 3.57
CA ARG A 245 1.48 12.88 3.47
C ARG A 245 2.73 12.02 3.62
N ALA A 246 2.76 11.16 4.63
CA ALA A 246 3.87 10.24 4.88
C ALA A 246 4.11 9.36 3.65
N PHE A 247 3.07 8.71 3.12
CA PHE A 247 3.15 7.89 1.90
C PHE A 247 3.74 8.66 0.72
N LEU A 248 3.20 9.85 0.42
CA LEU A 248 3.66 10.66 -0.71
C LEU A 248 5.09 11.19 -0.51
N SER A 249 5.56 11.35 0.73
CA SER A 249 6.92 11.82 1.03
C SER A 249 8.02 10.88 0.50
N TYR A 250 7.73 9.58 0.37
CA TYR A 250 8.68 8.58 -0.13
C TYR A 250 8.72 8.51 -1.66
N LEU A 251 7.66 8.97 -2.34
CA LEU A 251 7.47 8.76 -3.77
C LEU A 251 7.76 10.03 -4.57
N PRO A 252 8.25 9.93 -5.83
CA PRO A 252 8.18 11.02 -6.80
C PRO A 252 6.73 11.38 -7.15
N ALA A 253 6.53 12.49 -7.88
CA ALA A 253 5.20 12.89 -8.34
C ALA A 253 4.62 11.96 -9.43
N SER A 254 5.51 11.30 -10.19
CA SER A 254 5.20 10.34 -11.24
C SER A 254 6.34 9.33 -11.40
N SER A 255 6.12 8.23 -12.10
CA SER A 255 7.12 7.20 -12.38
C SER A 255 8.27 7.67 -13.30
N ALA A 256 8.15 8.86 -13.89
CA ALA A 256 9.22 9.52 -14.63
C ALA A 256 10.19 10.31 -13.72
N GLY A 257 9.81 10.55 -12.46
CA GLY A 257 10.64 11.24 -11.48
C GLY A 257 11.51 10.29 -10.66
N GLU A 258 12.44 10.87 -9.90
CA GLU A 258 13.26 10.15 -8.92
C GLU A 258 12.77 10.43 -7.50
N PRO A 259 12.81 9.45 -6.58
CA PRO A 259 12.47 9.67 -5.17
C PRO A 259 13.32 10.78 -4.54
N MET A 260 12.71 11.62 -3.71
CA MET A 260 13.43 12.71 -3.05
C MET A 260 14.23 12.20 -1.85
N ILE A 261 15.50 12.58 -1.83
CA ILE A 261 16.38 12.39 -0.67
C ILE A 261 15.97 13.42 0.38
N SER A 262 15.68 12.96 1.60
CA SER A 262 15.35 13.84 2.72
C SER A 262 16.53 14.74 3.06
N ALA A 263 16.25 15.99 3.44
CA ALA A 263 17.27 16.92 3.93
C ALA A 263 17.40 16.80 5.45
N GLY A 264 18.59 17.12 6.00
CA GLY A 264 18.85 17.10 7.44
C GLY A 264 19.81 15.98 7.85
N PRO A 265 20.04 15.79 9.16
CA PRO A 265 20.87 14.70 9.67
C PRO A 265 20.19 13.35 9.43
N HIS A 266 20.99 12.31 9.15
CA HIS A 266 20.54 10.94 8.89
C HIS A 266 20.98 10.02 10.02
N GLU A 267 20.47 10.28 11.21
CA GLU A 267 20.81 9.50 12.40
C GLU A 267 20.20 8.10 12.30
N PRO A 268 20.94 7.03 12.67
CA PRO A 268 20.37 5.69 12.77
C PRO A 268 19.20 5.64 13.76
N GLY A 269 18.26 4.72 13.57
CA GLY A 269 17.17 4.50 14.51
C GLY A 269 17.61 3.95 15.87
N ASP A 270 16.67 3.98 16.83
CA ASP A 270 16.93 3.72 18.25
C ASP A 270 17.52 2.33 18.57
N THR A 271 17.27 1.33 17.71
CA THR A 271 17.74 -0.05 17.92
C THR A 271 19.10 -0.32 17.28
N ALA A 272 19.72 0.65 16.61
CA ALA A 272 20.97 0.49 15.87
C ALA A 272 22.13 -0.03 16.76
N ASP A 273 22.25 0.48 17.99
CA ASP A 273 23.30 0.06 18.93
C ASP A 273 23.16 -1.40 19.39
N GLY A 274 21.94 -1.96 19.33
CA GLY A 274 21.63 -3.32 19.76
C GLY A 274 21.62 -4.36 18.63
N LEU A 275 21.83 -3.94 17.38
CA LEU A 275 21.54 -4.73 16.18
C LEU A 275 22.28 -6.09 16.15
N ASP A 276 23.51 -6.14 16.67
CA ASP A 276 24.35 -7.36 16.73
C ASP A 276 23.77 -8.47 17.62
N THR A 277 22.82 -8.15 18.49
CA THR A 277 22.22 -9.09 19.46
C THR A 277 20.72 -9.26 19.32
N LEU A 278 20.08 -8.48 18.43
CA LEU A 278 18.64 -8.42 18.26
C LEU A 278 18.08 -9.74 17.71
N VAL A 279 18.77 -10.35 16.75
CA VAL A 279 18.41 -11.64 16.18
C VAL A 279 18.94 -12.78 17.06
N PRO A 280 18.07 -13.62 17.66
CA PRO A 280 18.51 -14.71 18.52
C PRO A 280 19.21 -15.81 17.72
N SER A 281 20.31 -16.33 18.26
CA SER A 281 21.03 -17.48 17.70
C SER A 281 20.19 -18.78 17.70
N SER A 282 19.20 -18.87 18.60
CA SER A 282 18.26 -20.00 18.62
C SER A 282 17.26 -19.91 17.48
N MET A 283 17.25 -20.92 16.60
CA MET A 283 16.29 -21.02 15.48
C MET A 283 14.83 -21.13 15.91
N ARG A 284 14.57 -21.47 17.18
CA ARG A 284 13.22 -21.63 17.76
C ARG A 284 12.67 -20.35 18.38
N GLN A 285 13.52 -19.36 18.65
CA GLN A 285 13.12 -18.13 19.32
C GLN A 285 12.66 -17.09 18.29
N ALA A 286 11.48 -16.52 18.46
CA ALA A 286 10.99 -15.41 17.64
C ALA A 286 11.56 -14.07 18.11
N TYR A 287 11.60 -13.09 17.21
CA TYR A 287 11.92 -11.68 17.46
C TYR A 287 11.10 -10.81 16.49
N ASP A 288 10.99 -9.53 16.78
CA ASP A 288 10.30 -8.59 15.91
C ASP A 288 11.23 -8.07 14.82
N VAL A 289 10.91 -8.31 13.55
CA VAL A 289 11.74 -7.81 12.45
C VAL A 289 11.64 -6.29 12.29
N VAL A 290 10.61 -5.65 12.84
CA VAL A 290 10.49 -4.18 12.79
C VAL A 290 11.64 -3.54 13.56
N ASP A 291 12.04 -4.08 14.71
CA ASP A 291 13.19 -3.60 15.47
C ASP A 291 14.49 -3.69 14.64
N VAL A 292 14.62 -4.70 13.77
CA VAL A 292 15.75 -4.83 12.82
C VAL A 292 15.71 -3.74 11.75
N ILE A 293 14.52 -3.47 11.20
CA ILE A 293 14.33 -2.44 10.18
C ILE A 293 14.66 -1.07 10.75
N GLU A 294 14.18 -0.76 11.96
CA GLU A 294 14.48 0.49 12.68
C GLU A 294 15.98 0.67 12.91
N GLY A 295 16.70 -0.39 13.26
CA GLY A 295 18.14 -0.33 13.53
C GLY A 295 18.99 -0.11 12.27
N ILE A 296 18.44 -0.44 11.10
CA ILE A 296 19.07 -0.20 9.80
C ILE A 296 18.65 1.17 9.23
N ALA A 297 17.42 1.60 9.47
CA ALA A 297 16.83 2.82 8.91
C ALA A 297 17.27 4.09 9.64
N ASP A 298 17.00 5.23 9.01
CA ASP A 298 17.05 6.54 9.64
C ASP A 298 15.94 6.63 10.70
N ILE A 299 16.22 7.29 11.82
CA ILE A 299 15.28 7.48 12.93
C ILE A 299 13.96 8.10 12.46
N ASP A 300 12.84 7.63 13.01
CA ASP A 300 11.47 8.09 12.70
C ASP A 300 11.07 8.02 11.22
N THR A 301 11.66 7.09 10.44
CA THR A 301 11.33 6.93 9.02
C THR A 301 10.65 5.61 8.65
N VAL A 302 10.51 4.66 9.57
CA VAL A 302 9.83 3.39 9.26
C VAL A 302 8.33 3.62 9.18
N PHE A 303 7.76 3.43 7.98
CA PHE A 303 6.33 3.56 7.69
C PHE A 303 5.78 2.22 7.20
N GLU A 304 5.24 1.43 8.13
CA GLU A 304 4.69 0.09 7.84
C GLU A 304 3.35 0.16 7.09
N LEU A 305 3.21 -0.67 6.06
CA LEU A 305 1.99 -0.83 5.27
C LEU A 305 1.36 -2.20 5.50
N LYS A 306 0.02 -2.24 5.53
CA LYS A 306 -0.78 -3.45 5.65
C LYS A 306 -0.43 -4.27 6.90
N ARG A 307 -0.19 -3.61 8.04
CA ARG A 307 0.21 -4.25 9.32
C ARG A 307 -0.75 -5.35 9.77
N LEU A 308 -2.06 -5.18 9.51
CA LEU A 308 -3.10 -6.14 9.89
C LEU A 308 -3.31 -7.28 8.87
N HIS A 309 -2.65 -7.23 7.71
CA HIS A 309 -2.75 -8.25 6.67
C HIS A 309 -1.44 -9.04 6.55
N ALA A 310 -1.53 -10.37 6.59
CA ALA A 310 -0.38 -11.27 6.47
C ALA A 310 0.80 -10.83 7.35
N PRO A 311 0.64 -10.82 8.69
CA PRO A 311 1.63 -10.24 9.60
C PRO A 311 2.96 -11.03 9.65
N ASN A 312 3.03 -12.19 9.01
CA ASN A 312 4.23 -12.99 8.76
C ASN A 312 5.19 -12.38 7.71
N ILE A 313 4.77 -11.33 6.99
CA ILE A 313 5.66 -10.50 6.17
C ILE A 313 5.40 -9.00 6.46
N VAL A 314 6.47 -8.26 6.75
CA VAL A 314 6.44 -6.81 6.91
C VAL A 314 6.77 -6.17 5.56
N THR A 315 5.98 -5.16 5.19
CA THR A 315 6.24 -4.24 4.07
C THR A 315 6.26 -2.84 4.62
N ALA A 316 7.33 -2.09 4.42
CA ALA A 316 7.46 -0.75 4.96
C ALA A 316 8.26 0.15 4.02
N PHE A 317 7.95 1.45 4.00
CA PHE A 317 8.92 2.42 3.54
C PHE A 317 9.86 2.81 4.68
N ALA A 318 11.11 3.12 4.34
CA ALA A 318 12.09 3.64 5.27
C ALA A 318 13.02 4.61 4.54
N ARG A 319 13.93 5.27 5.28
CA ARG A 319 15.06 5.98 4.68
C ARG A 319 16.38 5.43 5.18
N ILE A 320 17.39 5.46 4.32
CA ILE A 320 18.78 5.20 4.67
C ILE A 320 19.61 6.32 4.05
N ASP A 321 20.28 7.12 4.87
CA ASP A 321 20.95 8.34 4.45
C ASP A 321 20.01 9.26 3.63
N GLY A 322 18.80 9.45 4.15
CA GLY A 322 17.74 10.26 3.57
C GLY A 322 17.05 9.65 2.34
N ARG A 323 17.60 8.60 1.73
CA ARG A 323 17.08 7.97 0.51
C ARG A 323 15.91 7.04 0.83
N PRO A 324 14.73 7.23 0.20
CA PRO A 324 13.62 6.29 0.31
C PRO A 324 14.01 4.87 -0.11
N VAL A 325 13.65 3.88 0.68
CA VAL A 325 13.77 2.45 0.36
C VAL A 325 12.46 1.73 0.70
N GLY A 326 12.12 0.72 -0.09
CA GLY A 326 11.06 -0.23 0.22
C GLY A 326 11.64 -1.46 0.91
N VAL A 327 11.10 -1.83 2.06
CA VAL A 327 11.55 -2.96 2.86
C VAL A 327 10.54 -4.10 2.79
N VAL A 328 11.02 -5.31 2.48
CA VAL A 328 10.24 -6.56 2.53
C VAL A 328 10.94 -7.53 3.46
N ALA A 329 10.31 -7.88 4.58
CA ALA A 329 10.98 -8.62 5.65
C ALA A 329 10.09 -9.73 6.22
N ASN A 330 10.65 -10.94 6.39
CA ASN A 330 9.93 -12.00 7.10
C ASN A 330 9.81 -11.65 8.58
N GLN A 331 8.65 -11.92 9.17
CA GLN A 331 8.36 -11.63 10.58
C GLN A 331 8.26 -12.93 11.39
N PRO A 332 9.32 -13.32 12.11
CA PRO A 332 9.36 -14.60 12.83
C PRO A 332 8.31 -14.75 13.93
N ARG A 333 7.72 -13.66 14.43
CA ARG A 333 6.62 -13.72 15.41
C ARG A 333 5.35 -14.38 14.88
N PHE A 334 5.14 -14.40 13.57
CA PHE A 334 3.96 -14.97 12.94
C PHE A 334 4.36 -16.07 11.95
N HIS A 335 3.82 -17.28 12.13
CA HIS A 335 4.16 -18.46 11.32
C HIS A 335 5.67 -18.72 11.16
N ALA A 336 6.49 -18.33 12.16
CA ALA A 336 7.94 -18.37 12.11
C ALA A 336 8.58 -17.63 10.91
N GLY A 337 7.85 -16.71 10.27
CA GLY A 337 8.24 -16.01 9.05
C GLY A 337 7.93 -16.74 7.74
N ALA A 338 7.23 -17.88 7.80
CA ALA A 338 6.90 -18.67 6.61
C ALA A 338 5.95 -17.90 5.67
N LEU A 339 6.16 -18.08 4.37
CA LEU A 339 5.34 -17.43 3.34
C LEU A 339 4.05 -18.21 3.08
N ASP A 340 2.91 -17.55 3.20
CA ASP A 340 1.60 -18.03 2.74
C ASP A 340 1.12 -17.23 1.50
N ALA A 341 -0.10 -17.52 1.03
CA ALA A 341 -0.65 -16.88 -0.15
C ALA A 341 -0.80 -15.37 0.02
N ASN A 342 -1.34 -14.92 1.15
CA ASN A 342 -1.58 -13.49 1.43
C ASN A 342 -0.25 -12.74 1.58
N ALA A 343 0.74 -13.33 2.25
CA ALA A 343 2.08 -12.77 2.38
C ALA A 343 2.75 -12.59 1.00
N CYS A 344 2.61 -13.57 0.11
CA CYS A 344 3.13 -13.49 -1.24
C CYS A 344 2.46 -12.36 -2.05
N GLU A 345 1.13 -12.21 -1.95
CA GLU A 345 0.41 -11.14 -2.64
C GLU A 345 0.74 -9.75 -2.09
N LYS A 346 0.80 -9.61 -0.76
CA LYS A 346 1.20 -8.38 -0.07
C LYS A 346 2.57 -7.90 -0.52
N ALA A 347 3.56 -8.79 -0.46
CA ALA A 347 4.93 -8.48 -0.87
C ALA A 347 5.03 -8.19 -2.38
N ALA A 348 4.36 -8.99 -3.22
CA ALA A 348 4.37 -8.79 -4.68
C ALA A 348 3.82 -7.40 -5.07
N HIS A 349 2.68 -7.01 -4.51
CA HIS A 349 2.10 -5.68 -4.78
C HIS A 349 3.03 -4.55 -4.32
N PHE A 350 3.58 -4.65 -3.11
CA PHE A 350 4.50 -3.66 -2.58
C PHE A 350 5.77 -3.51 -3.43
N ILE A 351 6.33 -4.62 -3.92
CA ILE A 351 7.47 -4.63 -4.84
C ILE A 351 7.12 -3.90 -6.14
N ALA A 352 5.93 -4.13 -6.71
CA ALA A 352 5.49 -3.46 -7.93
C ALA A 352 5.35 -1.94 -7.72
N VAL A 353 4.83 -1.49 -6.57
CA VAL A 353 4.78 -0.06 -6.21
C VAL A 353 6.19 0.53 -6.10
N CYS A 354 7.10 -0.15 -5.39
CA CYS A 354 8.49 0.31 -5.24
C CYS A 354 9.20 0.42 -6.59
N ASP A 355 9.10 -0.61 -7.44
CA ASP A 355 9.75 -0.60 -8.76
C ASP A 355 9.18 0.49 -9.69
N THR A 356 7.85 0.66 -9.66
CA THR A 356 7.16 1.71 -10.42
C THR A 356 7.72 3.09 -10.11
N PHE A 357 7.84 3.41 -8.83
CA PHE A 357 8.19 4.73 -8.35
C PHE A 357 9.68 4.90 -8.01
N GLY A 358 10.52 3.92 -8.36
CA GLY A 358 11.96 4.03 -8.30
C GLY A 358 12.59 3.78 -6.93
N LEU A 359 11.86 3.18 -5.98
CA LEU A 359 12.36 2.91 -4.64
C LEU A 359 13.22 1.63 -4.65
N PRO A 360 14.50 1.68 -4.24
CA PRO A 360 15.32 0.50 -4.00
C PRO A 360 14.66 -0.45 -3.00
N LEU A 361 14.87 -1.75 -3.18
CA LEU A 361 14.33 -2.80 -2.32
C LEU A 361 15.38 -3.31 -1.34
N LEU A 362 15.07 -3.29 -0.04
CA LEU A 362 15.78 -4.00 1.01
C LEU A 362 14.97 -5.24 1.41
N ILE A 363 15.57 -6.41 1.28
CA ILE A 363 14.92 -7.71 1.53
C ILE A 363 15.61 -8.40 2.69
N LEU A 364 14.87 -8.59 3.79
CA LEU A 364 15.37 -9.24 5.01
C LEU A 364 14.77 -10.64 5.12
N ILE A 365 15.61 -11.67 5.04
CA ILE A 365 15.20 -13.07 4.97
C ILE A 365 15.41 -13.77 6.32
N ASP A 366 14.31 -14.17 6.95
CA ASP A 366 14.24 -15.13 8.06
C ASP A 366 12.98 -15.98 7.95
N LEU A 367 13.03 -17.02 7.11
CA LEU A 367 11.90 -17.89 6.82
C LEU A 367 12.29 -19.38 6.83
N PRO A 368 11.39 -20.26 7.29
CA PRO A 368 11.60 -21.71 7.24
C PRO A 368 11.15 -22.35 5.92
N GLY A 369 10.51 -21.60 5.03
CA GLY A 369 9.91 -22.10 3.80
C GLY A 369 8.57 -21.43 3.49
N PHE A 370 7.81 -22.05 2.60
CA PHE A 370 6.38 -21.78 2.44
C PHE A 370 5.57 -22.52 3.51
N LEU A 371 4.37 -22.02 3.82
CA LEU A 371 3.43 -22.74 4.68
C LEU A 371 3.04 -24.08 4.03
N VAL A 372 2.98 -25.14 4.84
CA VAL A 372 2.71 -26.51 4.36
C VAL A 372 1.36 -27.02 4.87
N GLY A 373 0.76 -27.95 4.11
CA GLY A 373 -0.48 -28.64 4.48
C GLY A 373 -1.70 -28.20 3.68
N ALA A 374 -2.81 -28.96 3.81
CA ALA A 374 -4.00 -28.78 2.98
C ALA A 374 -4.59 -27.37 3.03
N GLY A 375 -4.64 -26.76 4.22
CA GLY A 375 -5.13 -25.38 4.36
C GLY A 375 -4.28 -24.35 3.61
N ALA A 376 -2.97 -24.58 3.45
CA ALA A 376 -2.11 -23.72 2.62
C ALA A 376 -2.43 -23.92 1.13
N GLU A 377 -2.62 -25.17 0.69
CA GLU A 377 -2.96 -25.48 -0.70
C GLU A 377 -4.33 -24.93 -1.12
N GLU A 378 -5.32 -24.95 -0.23
CA GLU A 378 -6.67 -24.39 -0.47
C GLU A 378 -6.67 -22.89 -0.77
N THR A 379 -5.61 -22.16 -0.38
CA THR A 379 -5.45 -20.73 -0.68
C THR A 379 -4.89 -20.44 -2.08
N ASN A 380 -4.67 -21.46 -2.91
CA ASN A 380 -3.95 -21.37 -4.18
C ASN A 380 -2.48 -20.90 -4.03
N LEU A 381 -1.81 -21.32 -2.96
CA LEU A 381 -0.44 -20.92 -2.63
C LEU A 381 0.55 -21.08 -3.78
N VAL A 382 0.44 -22.15 -4.58
CA VAL A 382 1.30 -22.38 -5.76
C VAL A 382 1.27 -21.17 -6.72
N ARG A 383 0.09 -20.62 -6.98
CA ARG A 383 -0.04 -19.50 -7.92
C ARG A 383 0.37 -18.17 -7.29
N ARG A 384 0.01 -17.96 -6.02
CA ARG A 384 0.33 -16.71 -5.30
C ARG A 384 1.82 -16.59 -4.98
N SER A 385 2.49 -17.69 -4.63
CA SER A 385 3.95 -17.73 -4.43
C SER A 385 4.73 -17.42 -5.70
N ALA A 386 4.25 -17.88 -6.86
CA ALA A 386 4.85 -17.53 -8.14
C ALA A 386 4.77 -16.03 -8.45
N ARG A 387 3.72 -15.33 -7.98
CA ARG A 387 3.56 -13.88 -8.16
C ARG A 387 4.65 -13.09 -7.43
N LEU A 388 5.02 -13.47 -6.21
CA LEU A 388 6.12 -12.85 -5.47
C LEU A 388 7.44 -12.91 -6.24
N GLY A 389 7.86 -14.12 -6.64
CA GLY A 389 9.08 -14.28 -7.43
C GLY A 389 9.01 -13.57 -8.79
N TYR A 390 7.81 -13.49 -9.39
CA TYR A 390 7.59 -12.77 -10.64
C TYR A 390 7.83 -11.27 -10.51
N GLU A 391 7.16 -10.60 -9.56
CA GLU A 391 7.30 -9.15 -9.40
C GLU A 391 8.73 -8.78 -9.02
N LEU A 392 9.36 -9.61 -8.18
CA LEU A 392 10.75 -9.39 -7.78
C LEU A 392 11.75 -9.58 -8.92
N ALA A 393 11.52 -10.55 -9.82
CA ALA A 393 12.32 -10.74 -11.03
C ALA A 393 12.04 -9.68 -12.10
N ALA A 394 10.81 -9.16 -12.17
CA ALA A 394 10.42 -8.11 -13.10
C ALA A 394 10.95 -6.74 -12.71
N ALA A 395 11.19 -6.51 -11.41
CA ALA A 395 11.70 -5.26 -10.91
C ALA A 395 13.04 -4.87 -11.56
N THR A 396 13.29 -3.58 -11.61
CA THR A 396 14.44 -2.92 -12.22
C THR A 396 15.19 -2.03 -11.25
N VAL A 397 14.53 -1.61 -10.16
CA VAL A 397 15.17 -0.91 -9.04
C VAL A 397 16.31 -1.73 -8.41
N PRO A 398 17.25 -1.06 -7.72
CA PRO A 398 18.28 -1.74 -6.94
C PRO A 398 17.67 -2.68 -5.89
N ARG A 399 18.32 -3.81 -5.62
CA ARG A 399 17.88 -4.84 -4.69
C ARG A 399 19.02 -5.24 -3.76
N PHE A 400 18.79 -5.14 -2.47
CA PHE A 400 19.71 -5.53 -1.42
C PHE A 400 19.08 -6.68 -0.64
N VAL A 401 19.75 -7.82 -0.56
CA VAL A 401 19.23 -9.04 0.05
C VAL A 401 20.10 -9.40 1.25
N ILE A 402 19.49 -9.54 2.41
CA ILE A 402 20.20 -9.84 3.65
C ILE A 402 19.52 -11.02 4.31
N VAL A 403 20.26 -12.12 4.47
CA VAL A 403 19.81 -13.26 5.26
C VAL A 403 20.16 -12.99 6.71
N THR A 404 19.15 -12.76 7.55
CA THR A 404 19.37 -12.48 8.98
C THR A 404 19.45 -13.77 9.78
N ARG A 405 18.68 -14.81 9.41
CA ARG A 405 18.70 -16.11 10.08
C ARG A 405 18.28 -17.28 9.19
N LYS A 406 17.02 -17.74 9.21
CA LYS A 406 16.61 -18.93 8.45
C LYS A 406 16.43 -18.60 6.97
N ALA A 407 16.99 -19.39 6.07
CA ALA A 407 16.84 -19.21 4.63
C ALA A 407 16.72 -20.56 3.93
N TYR A 408 15.49 -21.09 3.87
CA TYR A 408 15.27 -22.43 3.36
C TYR A 408 14.50 -22.51 2.03
N GLY A 409 15.03 -23.36 1.14
CA GLY A 409 14.32 -23.93 0.00
C GLY A 409 13.79 -22.91 -1.02
N ALA A 410 12.66 -23.24 -1.62
CA ALA A 410 12.08 -22.43 -2.69
C ALA A 410 11.64 -21.03 -2.24
N ALA A 411 11.30 -20.85 -0.97
CA ALA A 411 10.90 -19.55 -0.43
C ALA A 411 12.09 -18.59 -0.31
N TYR A 412 13.28 -19.09 0.04
CA TYR A 412 14.53 -18.31 -0.02
C TYR A 412 14.77 -17.80 -1.46
N ILE A 413 14.61 -18.67 -2.46
CA ILE A 413 14.76 -18.31 -3.88
C ILE A 413 13.68 -17.29 -4.30
N ALA A 414 12.42 -17.48 -3.89
CA ALA A 414 11.31 -16.59 -4.23
C ALA A 414 11.48 -15.18 -3.67
N MET A 415 12.14 -15.06 -2.50
CA MET A 415 12.54 -13.79 -1.89
C MET A 415 13.85 -13.22 -2.48
N GLY A 416 14.42 -13.87 -3.50
CA GLY A 416 15.62 -13.39 -4.16
C GLY A 416 16.92 -13.72 -3.45
N GLY A 417 16.89 -14.66 -2.51
CA GLY A 417 18.03 -15.14 -1.75
C GLY A 417 19.29 -15.35 -2.59
N GLY A 418 20.42 -14.90 -2.05
CA GLY A 418 21.71 -15.00 -2.75
C GLY A 418 21.68 -14.13 -4.00
N ARG A 419 21.81 -14.77 -5.17
CA ARG A 419 21.82 -14.12 -6.48
C ARG A 419 20.65 -14.52 -7.38
N SER A 420 19.60 -15.14 -6.83
CA SER A 420 18.45 -15.64 -7.62
C SER A 420 17.76 -14.56 -8.46
N ILE A 421 17.86 -13.29 -8.05
CA ILE A 421 17.25 -12.13 -8.73
C ILE A 421 18.27 -11.04 -9.08
N GLU A 422 19.56 -11.38 -9.17
CA GLU A 422 20.65 -10.43 -9.37
C GLU A 422 20.65 -9.30 -8.32
N ALA A 423 20.70 -9.64 -7.03
CA ALA A 423 20.89 -8.64 -5.97
C ALA A 423 22.16 -7.78 -6.25
N ASP A 424 22.05 -6.48 -5.99
CA ASP A 424 23.18 -5.54 -6.05
C ASP A 424 24.14 -5.67 -4.87
N LEU A 425 23.61 -6.17 -3.75
CA LEU A 425 24.34 -6.58 -2.56
C LEU A 425 23.60 -7.76 -1.93
N SER A 426 24.31 -8.85 -1.67
CA SER A 426 23.80 -10.05 -1.04
C SER A 426 24.63 -10.38 0.19
N LEU A 427 24.05 -10.23 1.38
CA LEU A 427 24.75 -10.41 2.65
C LEU A 427 24.11 -11.53 3.47
N ALA A 428 24.90 -12.11 4.35
CA ALA A 428 24.40 -12.94 5.44
C ALA A 428 24.93 -12.43 6.78
N TRP A 429 24.11 -12.59 7.83
CA TRP A 429 24.54 -12.35 9.21
C TRP A 429 25.14 -13.61 9.83
N PRO A 430 25.87 -13.51 10.97
CA PRO A 430 26.50 -14.68 11.58
C PRO A 430 25.50 -15.74 12.07
N THR A 431 24.23 -15.35 12.23
CA THR A 431 23.11 -16.22 12.59
C THR A 431 22.45 -16.90 11.38
N ALA A 432 22.87 -16.60 10.16
CA ALA A 432 22.25 -17.13 8.96
C ALA A 432 22.47 -18.64 8.79
N GLU A 433 21.40 -19.35 8.45
CA GLU A 433 21.41 -20.76 8.08
C GLU A 433 20.73 -20.90 6.72
N ILE A 434 21.53 -21.12 5.67
CA ILE A 434 21.06 -21.22 4.29
C ILE A 434 21.09 -22.69 3.86
N CYS A 435 19.94 -23.26 3.51
CA CYS A 435 19.83 -24.67 3.13
C CYS A 435 18.62 -24.94 2.23
N ALA A 436 18.54 -26.12 1.62
CA ALA A 436 17.36 -26.51 0.82
C ALA A 436 16.13 -26.80 1.70
N ILE A 437 16.33 -27.30 2.91
CA ILE A 437 15.29 -27.71 3.87
C ILE A 437 15.92 -27.72 5.27
N PRO A 438 15.16 -27.51 6.37
CA PRO A 438 15.69 -27.68 7.72
C PRO A 438 16.44 -29.01 7.91
N ILE A 439 17.61 -28.98 8.54
CA ILE A 439 18.50 -30.15 8.68
C ILE A 439 17.80 -31.33 9.37
N GLU A 440 17.07 -31.08 10.46
CA GLU A 440 16.34 -32.14 11.17
C GLU A 440 15.35 -32.86 10.23
N SER A 441 14.60 -32.09 9.43
CA SER A 441 13.68 -32.63 8.43
C SER A 441 14.41 -33.36 7.30
N ALA A 442 15.56 -32.87 6.85
CA ALA A 442 16.38 -33.52 5.84
C ALA A 442 16.82 -34.92 6.29
N VAL A 443 17.32 -35.02 7.54
CA VAL A 443 17.74 -36.28 8.16
C VAL A 443 16.58 -37.25 8.24
N ASP A 444 15.42 -36.79 8.71
CA ASP A 444 14.23 -37.62 8.90
C ASP A 444 13.57 -38.11 7.60
N LEU A 445 13.79 -37.39 6.50
CA LEU A 445 13.24 -37.73 5.18
C LEU A 445 14.20 -38.60 4.37
N ALA A 446 15.49 -38.26 4.33
CA ALA A 446 16.45 -38.91 3.44
C ALA A 446 17.28 -40.02 4.12
N PHE A 447 17.46 -39.94 5.44
CA PHE A 447 18.38 -40.83 6.17
C PHE A 447 17.69 -41.70 7.22
N ARG A 448 16.35 -41.75 7.21
CA ARG A 448 15.54 -42.54 8.16
C ARG A 448 15.96 -43.99 8.26
N SER A 449 16.01 -44.68 7.12
CA SER A 449 16.38 -46.09 7.06
C SER A 449 17.81 -46.34 7.58
N GLN A 450 18.71 -45.37 7.41
CA GLN A 450 20.09 -45.47 7.86
C GLN A 450 20.20 -45.40 9.39
N TYR A 451 19.57 -44.41 10.03
CA TYR A 451 19.66 -44.29 11.48
C TYR A 451 18.79 -45.32 12.20
N GLU A 452 17.64 -45.72 11.65
CA GLU A 452 16.78 -46.77 12.24
C GLU A 452 17.45 -48.15 12.24
N ALA A 453 18.34 -48.41 11.29
CA ALA A 453 19.13 -49.64 11.23
C ALA A 453 20.33 -49.65 12.19
N ALA A 454 20.65 -48.53 12.83
CA ALA A 454 21.79 -48.42 13.74
C ALA A 454 21.48 -49.07 15.10
N PRO A 455 22.50 -49.54 15.85
CA PRO A 455 22.32 -50.09 17.19
C PRO A 455 21.69 -49.11 18.20
N ASP A 456 21.95 -47.81 18.01
CA ASP A 456 21.35 -46.72 18.77
C ASP A 456 20.80 -45.67 17.77
N PRO A 457 19.53 -45.80 17.35
CA PRO A 457 18.94 -44.91 16.37
C PRO A 457 18.89 -43.45 16.80
N ALA A 458 18.69 -43.18 18.10
CA ALA A 458 18.62 -41.82 18.62
C ALA A 458 19.98 -41.13 18.52
N LYS A 459 21.04 -41.82 18.92
CA LYS A 459 22.41 -41.32 18.76
C LYS A 459 22.79 -41.17 17.30
N ALA A 460 22.52 -42.16 16.46
CA ALA A 460 22.86 -42.10 15.03
C ALA A 460 22.15 -40.93 14.32
N ARG A 461 20.88 -40.68 14.66
CA ARG A 461 20.13 -39.51 14.17
C ARG A 461 20.79 -38.21 14.65
N GLY A 462 21.15 -38.12 15.94
CA GLY A 462 21.81 -36.94 16.51
C GLY A 462 23.18 -36.66 15.86
N ASP A 463 23.95 -37.70 15.58
CA ASP A 463 25.25 -37.62 14.92
C ASP A 463 25.09 -37.11 13.46
N LEU A 464 24.09 -37.58 12.72
CA LEU A 464 23.77 -37.08 11.38
C LEU A 464 23.34 -35.62 11.38
N ILE A 465 22.51 -35.22 12.34
CA ILE A 465 22.08 -33.81 12.49
C ILE A 465 23.31 -32.92 12.76
N THR A 466 24.17 -33.32 13.70
CA THR A 466 25.39 -32.57 14.03
C THR A 466 26.32 -32.46 12.82
N LEU A 467 26.48 -33.55 12.07
CA LEU A 467 27.29 -33.59 10.85
C LEU A 467 26.78 -32.59 9.80
N PHE A 468 25.48 -32.57 9.51
CA PHE A 468 24.92 -31.68 8.51
C PHE A 468 24.75 -30.24 8.99
N GLN A 469 24.56 -30.01 10.29
CA GLN A 469 24.57 -28.67 10.88
C GLN A 469 25.91 -27.94 10.66
N ALA A 470 27.03 -28.67 10.66
CA ALA A 470 28.33 -28.09 10.35
C ALA A 470 28.44 -27.56 8.90
N ASN A 471 27.55 -27.98 7.98
CA ASN A 471 27.58 -27.58 6.58
C ASN A 471 26.71 -26.35 6.26
N VAL A 472 25.98 -25.82 7.24
CA VAL A 472 25.08 -24.65 7.06
C VAL A 472 25.60 -23.40 7.77
N ASP A 473 26.89 -23.38 8.09
CA ASP A 473 27.60 -22.20 8.59
C ASP A 473 27.59 -21.09 7.52
N PRO A 474 27.23 -19.84 7.85
CA PRO A 474 27.18 -18.75 6.88
C PRO A 474 28.53 -18.45 6.22
N LEU A 475 29.66 -18.71 6.89
CA LEU A 475 30.98 -18.54 6.30
C LEU A 475 31.21 -19.47 5.10
N LEU A 476 30.62 -20.67 5.12
CA LEU A 476 30.66 -21.59 3.97
C LEU A 476 29.81 -21.06 2.79
N ALA A 477 28.73 -20.34 3.07
CA ALA A 477 27.93 -19.71 2.02
C ALA A 477 28.71 -18.62 1.26
N ALA A 478 29.56 -17.87 1.97
CA ALA A 478 30.48 -16.91 1.37
C ALA A 478 31.66 -17.58 0.65
N ASP A 479 32.22 -18.68 1.21
CA ASP A 479 33.28 -19.47 0.55
C ASP A 479 32.84 -19.98 -0.84
N GLY A 480 31.58 -20.41 -0.94
CA GLY A 480 30.96 -20.81 -2.21
C GLY A 480 30.59 -19.65 -3.16
N PHE A 481 30.80 -18.40 -2.75
CA PHE A 481 30.46 -17.17 -3.48
C PHE A 481 28.99 -17.09 -3.96
N GLY A 482 28.08 -17.68 -3.18
CA GLY A 482 26.63 -17.59 -3.40
C GLY A 482 26.03 -16.27 -2.89
N ILE A 483 26.75 -15.61 -1.99
CA ILE A 483 26.52 -14.28 -1.42
C ILE A 483 27.81 -13.46 -1.56
N ASP A 484 27.73 -12.16 -1.36
CA ASP A 484 28.89 -11.27 -1.47
C ASP A 484 29.76 -11.31 -0.21
N ASP A 485 29.16 -11.34 0.99
CA ASP A 485 29.90 -11.37 2.25
C ASP A 485 29.05 -11.85 3.45
N VAL A 486 29.73 -12.25 4.54
CA VAL A 486 29.14 -12.43 5.87
C VAL A 486 29.60 -11.28 6.76
N VAL A 487 28.65 -10.52 7.29
CA VAL A 487 28.94 -9.28 8.03
C VAL A 487 28.27 -9.27 9.39
N LEU A 488 28.83 -8.50 10.32
CA LEU A 488 28.12 -8.20 11.56
C LEU A 488 26.84 -7.39 11.25
N PRO A 489 25.73 -7.63 11.97
CA PRO A 489 24.50 -6.86 11.78
C PRO A 489 24.72 -5.34 11.76
N SER A 490 25.51 -4.79 12.68
CA SER A 490 25.87 -3.37 12.79
C SER A 490 26.61 -2.80 11.56
N ALA A 491 27.30 -3.64 10.78
CA ALA A 491 27.97 -3.22 9.55
C ALA A 491 27.00 -3.09 8.35
N THR A 492 25.76 -3.54 8.49
CA THR A 492 24.75 -3.55 7.41
C THR A 492 24.45 -2.14 6.89
N ARG A 493 24.12 -1.21 7.80
CA ARG A 493 23.71 0.15 7.45
C ARG A 493 24.78 0.91 6.62
N PRO A 494 26.05 1.01 7.03
CA PRO A 494 27.05 1.74 6.24
C PRO A 494 27.32 1.12 4.87
N MET A 495 27.25 -0.22 4.73
CA MET A 495 27.39 -0.89 3.44
C MET A 495 26.20 -0.61 2.51
N LEU A 496 24.97 -0.66 3.06
CA LEU A 496 23.77 -0.29 2.31
C LEU A 496 23.81 1.17 1.85
N ALA A 497 24.25 2.08 2.72
CA ALA A 497 24.36 3.50 2.39
C ALA A 497 25.36 3.76 1.24
N GLU A 498 26.54 3.11 1.25
CA GLU A 498 27.49 3.18 0.13
C GLU A 498 26.86 2.66 -1.17
N ALA A 499 26.27 1.46 -1.10
CA ALA A 499 25.72 0.80 -2.27
C ALA A 499 24.55 1.60 -2.88
N LEU A 500 23.66 2.15 -2.04
CA LEU A 500 22.60 3.06 -2.46
C LEU A 500 23.13 4.33 -3.15
N GLY A 501 24.30 4.83 -2.76
CA GLY A 501 24.95 5.97 -3.39
C GLY A 501 25.44 5.69 -4.82
N ARG A 502 25.82 4.44 -5.11
CA ARG A 502 26.48 4.04 -6.37
C ARG A 502 25.57 3.32 -7.35
N VAL A 503 24.68 2.46 -6.88
CA VAL A 503 23.83 1.62 -7.73
C VAL A 503 22.72 2.44 -8.39
N ARG A 504 22.33 2.06 -9.60
CA ARG A 504 21.29 2.74 -10.40
C ARG A 504 20.25 1.73 -10.87
N ARG A 505 19.07 2.24 -11.22
CA ARG A 505 18.00 1.44 -11.84
C ARG A 505 18.53 0.73 -13.09
N ARG A 506 18.20 -0.56 -13.23
CA ARG A 506 18.57 -1.38 -14.39
C ARG A 506 17.67 -1.05 -15.58
N PRO A 507 18.18 -1.12 -16.82
CA PRO A 507 17.31 -1.09 -17.99
C PRO A 507 16.44 -2.35 -18.04
N PRO A 508 15.29 -2.32 -18.74
CA PRO A 508 14.49 -3.51 -18.98
C PRO A 508 15.31 -4.59 -19.69
N ARG A 509 15.30 -5.83 -19.16
CA ARG A 509 16.07 -6.94 -19.75
C ARG A 509 15.56 -7.39 -21.12
N VAL A 510 14.25 -7.31 -21.32
CA VAL A 510 13.59 -7.72 -22.57
C VAL A 510 13.03 -6.48 -23.26
N PRO A 511 13.79 -5.86 -24.18
CA PRO A 511 13.34 -4.67 -24.87
C PRO A 511 12.09 -4.98 -25.71
N HIS A 512 11.21 -3.99 -25.86
CA HIS A 512 9.97 -4.08 -26.66
C HIS A 512 8.92 -5.10 -26.18
N LYS A 513 9.00 -5.61 -24.94
CA LYS A 513 7.92 -6.42 -24.35
C LYS A 513 6.63 -5.57 -24.26
N ARG A 514 5.56 -6.01 -24.93
CA ARG A 514 4.29 -5.25 -24.99
C ARG A 514 3.62 -5.09 -23.63
N ARG A 515 3.54 -6.17 -22.85
CA ARG A 515 3.07 -6.15 -21.45
C ARG A 515 3.54 -7.40 -20.71
N SER A 516 3.67 -7.24 -19.41
CA SER A 516 3.82 -8.35 -18.46
C SER A 516 2.47 -9.02 -18.21
N ILE A 517 2.51 -10.33 -17.94
CA ILE A 517 1.38 -11.11 -17.42
C ILE A 517 1.84 -11.60 -16.05
N SER A 518 1.47 -10.86 -15.01
CA SER A 518 1.73 -11.27 -13.63
C SER A 518 0.82 -12.46 -13.29
N PRO A 519 1.29 -13.50 -12.59
CA PRO A 519 0.44 -14.55 -12.06
C PRO A 519 -0.66 -13.93 -11.20
N ILE A 520 -1.94 -14.19 -11.53
CA ILE A 520 -3.05 -13.81 -10.64
C ILE A 520 -2.95 -14.58 -9.34
#